data_AF-A0A8S0QF95-F1
#
_entry.id   AF-A0A8S0QF95-F1
#
_cell.length_a   1.000
_cell.length_b   1.000
_cell.length_c   1.000
_cell.angle_alpha   90.00
_cell.angle_beta   90.00
_cell.angle_gamma   90.00
#
_symmetry.space_group_name_H-M   'P 1'
#
loop_
_entity.id
_entity.type
_entity.pdbx_description
1 polymer ?
#
loop_
_entity_poly.entity_id
_entity_poly.type
_entity_poly.pdbx_seq_one_letter_code
_entity_poly.pdbx_strand_id
1 'polypeptide(L)'
;MPTYKIRGINLDFPFEAYDCQLVYMEKVIQSLQTRCNALLESPTGTGKTLCLLCATLAWRKSLGSFSTSQSEIRSHISGSQHSDGSLPQSQGSKLPTIIYTSRTHSQIRQVIQELKRTTYRPKMVVLGSREQLCIHEEVSLLRGKAQTNACHSLCKKRTKRYCAHFSRVTEFVKNNPGLGDDPIDIEDLVNIGRSCGPCPYYLSRDLHKAVDILFAPYNYLIDPGNRKSLNIEWNNSILIFDEAHNLEGLCADAASFDLPSSLLTACISEAKTCVDLSIARREKSSDKSSNPDNFAILRGKVSFCLQ
;
A
#
# COMPACT_ATOMS: atom_id res chain seq x y z
N MET A 1 16.29 -25.59 -7.15
CA MET A 1 15.55 -24.65 -8.03
C MET A 1 16.34 -24.53 -9.32
N PRO A 2 15.77 -24.92 -10.48
CA PRO A 2 16.42 -24.69 -11.76
C PRO A 2 16.61 -23.19 -12.04
N THR A 3 17.69 -22.86 -12.73
CA THR A 3 18.00 -21.50 -13.17
C THR A 3 17.97 -21.45 -14.69
N TYR A 4 17.14 -20.58 -15.24
CA TYR A 4 16.99 -20.38 -16.68
C TYR A 4 17.64 -19.05 -17.08
N LYS A 5 18.42 -19.06 -18.16
CA LYS A 5 19.01 -17.84 -18.72
C LYS A 5 18.10 -17.28 -19.81
N ILE A 6 17.29 -16.29 -19.46
CA ILE A 6 16.27 -15.70 -20.35
C ILE A 6 16.65 -14.25 -20.65
N ARG A 7 16.85 -13.92 -21.92
CA ARG A 7 17.26 -12.57 -22.38
C ARG A 7 18.44 -11.95 -21.61
N GLY A 8 19.43 -12.79 -21.27
CA GLY A 8 20.63 -12.39 -20.54
C GLY A 8 20.48 -12.32 -19.02
N ILE A 9 19.32 -12.66 -18.46
CA ILE A 9 19.03 -12.62 -17.03
C ILE A 9 18.93 -14.05 -16.49
N ASN A 10 19.55 -14.30 -15.34
CA ASN A 10 19.41 -15.56 -14.61
C ASN A 10 18.11 -15.52 -13.79
N LEU A 11 17.19 -16.42 -14.11
CA LEU A 11 15.91 -16.57 -13.45
C LEU A 11 15.87 -17.90 -12.70
N ASP A 12 15.84 -17.82 -11.38
CA ASP A 12 15.58 -18.98 -10.51
C ASP A 12 14.08 -19.25 -10.46
N PHE A 13 13.67 -20.50 -10.72
CA PHE A 13 12.27 -20.93 -10.71
C PHE A 13 12.08 -22.11 -9.74
N PRO A 14 10.94 -22.22 -9.01
CA PRO A 14 10.82 -23.21 -7.93
C PRO A 14 10.73 -24.66 -8.40
N PHE A 15 10.36 -24.91 -9.66
CA PHE A 15 10.24 -26.23 -10.27
C PHE A 15 10.68 -26.19 -11.75
N GLU A 16 10.66 -27.33 -12.44
CA GLU A 16 10.96 -27.38 -13.87
C GLU A 16 9.87 -26.64 -14.68
N ALA A 17 10.26 -25.57 -15.37
CA ALA A 17 9.35 -24.72 -16.12
C ALA A 17 8.87 -25.41 -17.41
N TYR A 18 7.58 -25.30 -17.69
CA TYR A 18 7.02 -25.71 -18.99
C TYR A 18 7.40 -24.72 -20.09
N ASP A 19 7.40 -25.16 -21.35
CA ASP A 19 7.72 -24.29 -22.50
C ASP A 19 6.85 -23.03 -22.56
N CYS A 20 5.55 -23.17 -22.27
CA CYS A 20 4.64 -22.03 -22.22
C CYS A 20 4.98 -21.02 -21.11
N GLN A 21 5.54 -21.49 -19.99
CA GLN A 21 6.02 -20.64 -18.90
C GLN A 21 7.30 -19.91 -19.30
N LEU A 22 8.23 -20.60 -19.98
CA LEU A 22 9.45 -19.99 -20.50
C LEU A 22 9.14 -18.85 -21.47
N VAL A 23 8.21 -19.08 -22.41
CA VAL A 23 7.73 -18.03 -23.34
C VAL A 23 7.10 -16.87 -22.58
N TYR A 24 6.25 -17.15 -21.58
CA TYR A 24 5.63 -16.10 -20.77
C TYR A 24 6.67 -15.25 -20.02
N MET A 25 7.62 -15.90 -19.35
CA MET A 25 8.71 -15.23 -18.62
C MET A 25 9.61 -14.42 -19.57
N GLU A 26 9.88 -14.92 -20.77
CA GLU A 26 10.61 -14.18 -21.79
C GLU A 26 9.89 -12.88 -22.18
N LYS A 27 8.57 -12.93 -22.40
CA LYS A 27 7.76 -11.75 -22.74
C LYS A 27 7.70 -10.73 -21.61
N VAL A 28 7.62 -11.18 -20.35
CA VAL A 28 7.73 -10.30 -19.17
C VAL A 28 9.09 -9.60 -19.15
N ILE A 29 10.20 -10.34 -19.28
CA ILE A 29 11.54 -9.74 -19.26
C ILE A 29 11.73 -8.79 -20.44
N GLN A 30 11.22 -9.15 -21.62
CA GLN A 30 11.27 -8.29 -22.80
C GLN A 30 10.61 -6.95 -22.54
N SER A 31 9.37 -6.93 -22.03
CA SER A 31 8.63 -5.67 -21.80
C SER A 31 9.31 -4.78 -20.76
N LEU A 32 9.89 -5.38 -19.72
CA LEU A 32 10.66 -4.66 -18.71
C LEU A 32 11.95 -4.04 -19.28
N GLN A 33 12.69 -4.79 -20.12
CA GLN A 33 13.90 -4.28 -20.79
C GLN A 33 13.59 -3.16 -21.78
N THR A 34 12.50 -3.28 -22.55
CA THR A 34 12.09 -2.27 -23.55
C THR A 34 11.28 -1.13 -22.96
N ARG A 35 10.98 -1.15 -21.65
CA ARG A 35 10.18 -0.14 -20.94
C ARG A 35 8.83 0.13 -21.60
N CYS A 36 8.14 -0.93 -22.03
CA CYS A 36 6.83 -0.84 -22.67
C CYS A 36 5.74 -1.50 -21.82
N ASN A 37 4.50 -1.09 -22.04
CA ASN A 37 3.34 -1.79 -21.47
C ASN A 37 3.18 -3.15 -22.16
N ALA A 38 2.71 -4.15 -21.41
CA ALA A 38 2.43 -5.47 -21.95
C ALA A 38 1.09 -6.00 -21.41
N LEU A 39 0.28 -6.52 -22.33
CA LEU A 39 -0.91 -7.32 -22.00
C LEU A 39 -0.55 -8.78 -22.28
N LEU A 40 -0.45 -9.58 -21.22
CA LEU A 40 0.04 -10.95 -21.29
C LEU A 40 -1.06 -11.93 -20.93
N GLU A 41 -1.53 -12.68 -21.92
CA GLU A 41 -2.54 -13.72 -21.74
C GLU A 41 -1.89 -15.11 -21.68
N SER A 42 -2.43 -15.98 -20.84
CA SER A 42 -2.09 -17.40 -20.81
C SER A 42 -3.29 -18.18 -20.22
N PRO A 43 -3.49 -19.46 -20.55
CA PRO A 43 -4.58 -20.27 -19.98
C PRO A 43 -4.56 -20.34 -18.45
N THR A 44 -5.69 -20.63 -17.82
CA THR A 44 -5.74 -20.88 -16.37
C THR A 44 -4.98 -22.15 -16.00
N GLY A 45 -4.36 -22.17 -14.81
CA GLY A 45 -3.62 -23.34 -14.33
C GLY A 45 -2.17 -23.48 -14.83
N THR A 46 -1.69 -22.58 -15.68
CA THR A 46 -0.31 -22.60 -16.22
C THR A 46 0.73 -21.93 -15.30
N GLY A 47 0.33 -21.46 -14.11
CA GLY A 47 1.23 -20.78 -13.18
C GLY A 47 1.59 -19.33 -13.56
N LYS A 48 0.69 -18.60 -14.24
CA LYS A 48 0.86 -17.19 -14.64
C LYS A 48 1.44 -16.30 -13.54
N THR A 49 0.81 -16.30 -12.37
CA THR A 49 1.20 -15.52 -11.19
C THR A 49 2.66 -15.74 -10.81
N LEU A 50 3.10 -16.99 -10.77
CA LEU A 50 4.46 -17.35 -10.40
C LEU A 50 5.48 -16.99 -11.49
N CYS A 51 5.13 -17.21 -12.76
CA CYS A 51 5.96 -16.80 -13.90
C CYS A 51 6.18 -15.28 -13.90
N LEU A 52 5.09 -14.53 -13.74
CA LEU A 52 5.08 -13.07 -13.68
C LEU A 52 5.94 -12.56 -12.51
N LEU A 53 5.75 -13.14 -11.32
CA LEU A 53 6.49 -12.76 -10.11
C LEU A 53 8.00 -13.07 -10.26
N CYS A 54 8.36 -14.29 -10.65
CA CYS A 54 9.77 -14.70 -10.76
C CYS A 54 10.50 -13.91 -11.85
N ALA A 55 9.88 -13.72 -13.03
CA ALA A 55 10.48 -12.95 -14.12
C ALA A 55 10.73 -11.49 -13.73
N THR A 56 9.75 -10.87 -13.06
CA THR A 56 9.89 -9.48 -12.60
C THR A 56 10.97 -9.35 -11.52
N LEU A 57 11.00 -10.27 -10.55
CA LEU A 57 12.00 -10.26 -9.47
C LEU A 57 13.41 -10.57 -9.99
N ALA A 58 13.56 -11.52 -10.92
CA ALA A 58 14.82 -11.82 -11.57
C ALA A 58 15.36 -10.61 -12.33
N TRP A 59 14.50 -9.95 -13.11
CA TRP A 59 14.86 -8.71 -13.81
C TRP A 59 15.29 -7.62 -12.82
N ARG A 60 14.51 -7.40 -11.76
CA ARG A 60 14.83 -6.40 -10.75
C ARG A 60 16.15 -6.70 -10.03
N LYS A 61 16.41 -7.96 -9.68
CA LYS A 61 17.66 -8.43 -9.06
C LYS A 61 18.87 -8.23 -9.99
N SER A 62 18.68 -8.33 -11.31
CA SER A 62 19.76 -8.11 -12.28
C SER A 62 20.26 -6.66 -12.32
N LEU A 63 19.44 -5.69 -11.91
CA LEU A 63 19.82 -4.27 -11.81
C LEU A 63 20.60 -3.97 -10.52
N GLY A 64 20.53 -4.84 -9.52
CA GLY A 64 21.15 -4.67 -8.22
C GLY A 64 20.48 -5.54 -7.17
N SER A 65 21.19 -5.83 -6.07
CA SER A 65 20.66 -6.62 -4.96
C SER A 65 19.39 -6.01 -4.39
N PHE A 66 18.54 -6.86 -3.82
CA PHE A 66 17.39 -6.40 -3.04
C PHE A 66 17.86 -5.62 -1.81
N SER A 67 17.00 -4.68 -1.40
CA SER A 67 17.21 -3.89 -0.20
C SER A 67 17.27 -4.84 0.99
N THR A 68 18.42 -4.91 1.66
CA THR A 68 18.59 -5.69 2.88
C THR A 68 19.09 -4.77 3.97
N SER A 69 18.73 -5.03 5.21
CA SER A 69 19.22 -4.28 6.37
C SER A 69 20.78 -4.20 6.45
N GLN A 70 21.51 -5.09 5.76
CA GLN A 70 22.97 -5.03 5.61
C GLN A 70 23.49 -4.04 4.55
N SER A 71 22.71 -3.70 3.52
CA SER A 71 23.16 -2.81 2.43
C SER A 71 23.17 -1.33 2.82
N GLU A 72 22.29 -0.89 3.72
CA GLU A 72 22.27 0.48 4.25
C GLU A 72 23.42 0.76 5.24
N ILE A 73 23.94 -0.26 5.91
CA ILE A 73 25.10 -0.11 6.83
C ILE A 73 26.40 0.09 6.02
N ARG A 74 26.52 -0.58 4.86
CA ARG A 74 27.73 -0.47 4.02
C ARG A 74 27.86 0.90 3.34
N SER A 75 26.76 1.57 2.98
CA SER A 75 26.81 2.91 2.37
C SER A 75 27.24 4.00 3.36
N HIS A 76 27.11 3.78 4.67
CA HIS A 76 27.58 4.71 5.70
C HIS A 76 29.03 4.47 6.14
N ILE A 77 29.59 3.26 6.00
CA ILE A 77 30.96 2.94 6.43
C ILE A 77 32.01 3.29 5.36
N SER A 78 31.65 3.32 4.08
CA SER A 78 32.58 3.64 2.97
C SER A 78 32.85 5.13 2.76
N GLY A 79 32.43 6.00 3.69
CA GLY A 79 32.61 7.46 3.64
C GLY A 79 33.97 7.99 4.12
N SER A 80 35.02 7.15 4.21
CA SER A 80 36.36 7.62 4.58
C SER A 80 37.47 6.70 4.07
N GLN A 81 38.01 7.01 2.88
CA GLN A 81 39.44 7.19 2.53
C GLN A 81 39.68 7.02 0.99
N HIS A 82 40.50 7.93 0.43
CA HIS A 82 41.03 8.06 -0.95
C HIS A 82 41.65 6.73 -1.52
N SER A 83 41.87 6.45 -2.82
CA SER A 83 42.14 7.20 -4.07
C SER A 83 42.06 6.30 -5.33
N ASP A 84 41.78 6.92 -6.48
CA ASP A 84 42.13 6.59 -7.89
C ASP A 84 41.72 5.25 -8.55
N GLY A 85 40.92 5.36 -9.62
CA GLY A 85 40.59 4.26 -10.53
C GLY A 85 39.26 4.51 -11.26
N SER A 86 39.34 5.02 -12.49
CA SER A 86 38.22 5.38 -13.36
C SER A 86 37.23 4.24 -13.65
N LEU A 87 36.00 4.39 -13.16
CA LEU A 87 34.78 3.76 -13.68
C LEU A 87 33.72 4.87 -13.77
N PRO A 88 32.90 4.92 -14.83
CA PRO A 88 31.87 5.95 -14.94
C PRO A 88 30.87 5.74 -13.80
N GLN A 89 30.90 6.67 -12.84
CA GLN A 89 29.88 6.86 -11.82
C GLN A 89 28.55 7.07 -12.54
N SER A 90 27.76 6.00 -12.69
CA SER A 90 26.34 6.13 -12.93
C SER A 90 25.75 6.80 -11.69
N GLN A 91 25.27 8.03 -11.86
CA GLN A 91 24.53 8.75 -10.85
C GLN A 91 23.50 7.80 -10.21
N GLY A 92 23.59 7.64 -8.88
CA GLY A 92 22.84 6.66 -8.11
C GLY A 92 21.34 6.90 -8.20
N SER A 93 20.71 6.36 -9.24
CA SER A 93 19.26 6.36 -9.37
C SER A 93 18.70 5.22 -8.51
N LYS A 94 17.74 5.56 -7.64
CA LYS A 94 16.96 4.61 -6.84
C LYS A 94 16.46 3.51 -7.76
N LEU A 95 16.79 2.25 -7.45
CA LEU A 95 16.38 1.09 -8.25
C LEU A 95 14.84 0.97 -8.29
N PRO A 96 14.26 0.37 -9.34
CA PRO A 96 12.82 0.43 -9.51
C PRO A 96 12.05 -0.36 -8.45
N THR A 97 10.94 0.20 -7.96
CA THR A 97 10.02 -0.47 -7.03
C THR A 97 8.93 -1.21 -7.82
N ILE A 98 8.69 -2.47 -7.47
CA ILE A 98 7.61 -3.27 -8.05
C ILE A 98 6.33 -3.01 -7.26
N ILE A 99 5.25 -2.63 -7.92
CA ILE A 99 3.92 -2.49 -7.34
C ILE A 99 3.08 -3.63 -7.91
N TYR A 100 2.86 -4.64 -7.09
CA TYR A 100 2.09 -5.81 -7.43
C TYR A 100 0.66 -5.65 -6.93
N THR A 101 -0.31 -5.72 -7.85
CA THR A 101 -1.72 -5.59 -7.50
C THR A 101 -2.56 -6.73 -7.98
N SER A 102 -3.57 -7.04 -7.18
CA SER A 102 -4.59 -8.03 -7.49
C SER A 102 -5.94 -7.56 -6.96
N ARG A 103 -7.03 -8.27 -7.28
CA ARG A 103 -8.38 -7.87 -6.91
C ARG A 103 -8.62 -7.94 -5.40
N THR A 104 -8.10 -8.97 -4.74
CA THR A 104 -8.41 -9.26 -3.33
C THR A 104 -7.17 -9.56 -2.50
N HIS A 105 -7.29 -9.36 -1.18
CA HIS A 105 -6.25 -9.76 -0.22
C HIS A 105 -5.99 -11.26 -0.20
N SER A 106 -7.01 -12.09 -0.43
CA SER A 106 -6.84 -13.54 -0.51
C SER A 106 -5.94 -13.96 -1.68
N GLN A 107 -6.07 -13.31 -2.84
CA GLN A 107 -5.17 -13.53 -3.98
C GLN A 107 -3.75 -13.06 -3.67
N ILE A 108 -3.59 -11.87 -3.10
CA ILE A 108 -2.28 -11.37 -2.66
C ILE A 108 -1.62 -12.36 -1.69
N ARG A 109 -2.39 -12.90 -0.73
CA ARG A 109 -1.90 -13.91 0.21
C ARG A 109 -1.40 -15.15 -0.51
N GLN A 110 -2.10 -15.63 -1.53
CA GLN A 110 -1.64 -16.74 -2.37
C GLN A 110 -0.31 -16.39 -3.07
N VAL A 111 -0.18 -15.20 -3.65
CA VAL A 111 1.07 -14.74 -4.29
C VAL A 111 2.23 -14.70 -3.29
N ILE A 112 2.00 -14.27 -2.05
CA ILE A 112 3.03 -14.25 -1.00
C ILE A 112 3.44 -15.66 -0.60
N GLN A 113 2.51 -16.61 -0.54
CA GLN A 113 2.84 -18.01 -0.28
C GLN A 113 3.66 -18.62 -1.42
N GLU A 114 3.38 -18.25 -2.67
CA GLU A 114 4.24 -18.61 -3.80
C GLU A 114 5.62 -17.94 -3.70
N LEU A 115 5.70 -16.67 -3.30
CA LEU A 115 6.97 -15.96 -3.07
C LEU A 115 7.83 -16.69 -2.02
N LYS A 116 7.22 -17.17 -0.92
CA LYS A 116 7.89 -17.93 0.14
C LYS A 116 8.54 -19.22 -0.39
N ARG A 117 8.03 -19.81 -1.49
CA ARG A 117 8.59 -21.00 -2.14
C ARG A 117 9.78 -20.69 -3.07
N THR A 118 10.06 -19.42 -3.34
CA THR A 118 11.18 -19.01 -4.21
C THR A 118 12.46 -18.70 -3.42
N THR A 119 13.59 -18.53 -4.12
CA THR A 119 14.85 -18.02 -3.56
C THR A 119 14.89 -16.49 -3.46
N TYR A 120 13.91 -15.78 -4.02
CA TYR A 120 13.87 -14.32 -3.97
C TYR A 120 13.48 -13.85 -2.57
N ARG A 121 14.24 -12.89 -2.04
CA ARG A 121 13.99 -12.19 -0.77
C ARG A 121 14.00 -10.68 -0.99
N PRO A 122 13.02 -10.14 -1.74
CA PRO A 122 12.85 -8.71 -1.86
C PRO A 122 12.32 -8.15 -0.54
N LYS A 123 12.75 -6.94 -0.16
CA LYS A 123 12.09 -6.24 0.95
C LYS A 123 10.66 -5.91 0.53
N MET A 124 9.68 -6.37 1.30
CA MET A 124 8.28 -6.30 0.91
C MET A 124 7.34 -5.81 2.00
N VAL A 125 6.20 -5.28 1.57
CA VAL A 125 5.07 -4.96 2.46
C VAL A 125 3.74 -5.16 1.74
N VAL A 126 2.72 -5.52 2.51
CA VAL A 126 1.33 -5.59 2.05
C VAL A 126 0.55 -4.42 2.64
N LEU A 127 -0.09 -3.63 1.79
CA LEU A 127 -1.04 -2.61 2.23
C LEU A 127 -2.38 -3.27 2.55
N GLY A 128 -3.11 -2.76 3.52
CA GLY A 128 -4.42 -3.28 3.91
C GLY A 128 -5.28 -2.21 4.56
N SER A 129 -6.58 -2.46 4.63
CA SER A 129 -7.52 -1.49 5.21
C SER A 129 -7.42 -1.44 6.73
N ARG A 130 -7.97 -0.39 7.34
CA ARG A 130 -8.12 -0.33 8.80
C ARG A 130 -8.97 -1.49 9.33
N GLU A 131 -9.94 -1.95 8.55
CA GLU A 131 -10.82 -3.06 8.94
C GLU A 131 -10.07 -4.38 9.10
N GLN A 132 -8.97 -4.54 8.37
CA GLN A 132 -8.14 -5.74 8.39
C GLN A 132 -6.95 -5.63 9.35
N LEU A 133 -6.36 -4.44 9.48
CA LEU A 133 -5.11 -4.21 10.21
C LEU A 133 -5.30 -3.60 11.60
N CYS A 134 -6.48 -3.07 11.96
CA CYS A 134 -6.68 -2.40 13.24
C CYS A 134 -6.81 -3.41 14.39
N ILE A 135 -5.95 -3.27 15.40
CA ILE A 135 -5.94 -4.09 16.62
C ILE A 135 -6.48 -3.37 17.86
N HIS A 136 -6.84 -2.09 17.75
CA HIS A 136 -7.42 -1.34 18.87
C HIS A 136 -8.84 -1.83 19.15
N GLU A 137 -9.16 -2.16 20.40
CA GLU A 137 -10.41 -2.81 20.83
C GLU A 137 -11.67 -2.06 20.35
N GLU A 138 -11.81 -0.76 20.65
CA GLU A 138 -13.00 0.00 20.26
C GLU A 138 -13.07 0.29 18.74
N VAL A 139 -11.93 0.60 18.11
CA VAL A 139 -11.89 1.01 16.69
C VAL A 139 -12.05 -0.18 15.76
N SER A 140 -11.56 -1.37 16.16
CA SER A 140 -11.68 -2.59 15.35
C SER A 140 -13.12 -3.10 15.25
N LEU A 141 -14.03 -2.64 16.13
CA LEU A 141 -15.47 -2.95 16.09
C LEU A 141 -16.23 -2.08 15.08
N LEU A 142 -15.69 -0.90 14.74
CA LEU A 142 -16.31 0.03 13.79
C LEU A 142 -15.99 -0.36 12.34
N ARG A 143 -16.79 0.13 11.38
CA ARG A 143 -16.59 -0.09 9.94
C ARG A 143 -16.65 1.22 9.15
N GLY A 144 -16.07 1.21 7.95
CA GLY A 144 -16.12 2.32 7.00
C GLY A 144 -15.66 3.68 7.54
N LYS A 145 -16.43 4.74 7.25
CA LYS A 145 -16.11 6.12 7.66
C LYS A 145 -16.08 6.28 9.18
N ALA A 146 -16.95 5.60 9.93
CA ALA A 146 -16.97 5.66 11.39
C ALA A 146 -15.64 5.17 11.99
N GLN A 147 -15.11 4.04 11.48
CA GLN A 147 -13.81 3.53 11.89
C GLN A 147 -12.68 4.51 11.56
N THR A 148 -12.69 5.07 10.36
CA THR A 148 -11.65 6.01 9.91
C THR A 148 -11.64 7.26 10.78
N ASN A 149 -12.81 7.84 11.05
CA ASN A 149 -12.94 9.04 11.87
C ASN A 149 -12.55 8.81 13.34
N ALA A 150 -12.94 7.67 13.91
CA ALA A 150 -12.53 7.27 15.26
C ALA A 150 -11.00 7.09 15.34
N CYS A 151 -10.42 6.38 14.39
CA CYS A 151 -8.97 6.19 14.28
C CYS A 151 -8.23 7.53 14.19
N HIS A 152 -8.66 8.42 13.30
CA HIS A 152 -8.06 9.75 13.13
C HIS A 152 -8.18 10.60 14.39
N SER A 153 -9.31 10.53 15.09
CA SER A 153 -9.53 11.26 16.34
C SER A 153 -8.56 10.80 17.42
N LEU A 154 -8.32 9.50 17.55
CA LEU A 154 -7.39 8.91 18.52
C LEU A 154 -5.91 9.11 18.14
N CYS A 155 -5.59 9.36 16.87
CA CYS A 155 -4.23 9.66 16.43
C CYS A 155 -3.83 11.12 16.66
N LYS A 156 -4.80 12.02 16.90
CA LYS A 156 -4.52 13.42 17.24
C LYS A 156 -4.11 13.51 18.71
N LYS A 157 -2.85 13.88 19.00
CA LYS A 157 -2.29 14.04 20.38
C LYS A 157 -2.98 15.11 21.26
N ARG A 158 -4.16 15.60 20.88
CA ARG A 158 -4.91 16.66 21.58
C ARG A 158 -5.99 16.12 22.53
N THR A 159 -6.27 14.81 22.51
CA THR A 159 -7.31 14.19 23.34
C THR A 159 -6.73 13.41 24.51
N LYS A 160 -7.44 13.39 25.66
CA LYS A 160 -7.08 12.56 26.83
C LYS A 160 -7.06 11.05 26.53
N ARG A 161 -7.69 10.63 25.44
CA ARG A 161 -7.67 9.26 24.90
C ARG A 161 -6.90 9.29 23.58
N TYR A 162 -5.83 8.51 23.46
CA TYR A 162 -5.03 8.38 22.26
C TYR A 162 -4.73 6.92 21.95
N CYS A 163 -4.45 6.61 20.69
CA CYS A 163 -4.08 5.26 20.30
C CYS A 163 -2.64 4.93 20.76
N ALA A 164 -2.50 4.06 21.75
CA ALA A 164 -1.20 3.60 22.24
C ALA A 164 -0.38 2.91 21.14
N HIS A 165 -1.03 2.11 20.29
CA HIS A 165 -0.37 1.39 19.20
C HIS A 165 0.24 2.32 18.14
N PHE A 166 -0.43 3.43 17.81
CA PHE A 166 0.08 4.40 16.83
C PHE A 166 1.36 5.06 17.31
N SER A 167 1.42 5.42 18.59
CA SER A 167 2.56 6.12 19.18
C SER A 167 3.84 5.29 19.16
N ARG A 168 3.72 3.96 19.14
CA ARG A 168 4.85 3.01 19.12
C ARG A 168 5.45 2.75 17.73
N VAL A 169 4.76 3.15 16.65
CA VAL A 169 5.17 2.78 15.28
C VAL A 169 6.54 3.35 14.92
N THR A 170 6.76 4.64 15.16
CA THR A 170 7.99 5.32 14.75
C THR A 170 9.23 4.74 15.44
N GLU A 171 9.12 4.38 16.72
CA GLU A 171 10.21 3.75 17.46
C GLU A 171 10.42 2.30 17.01
N PHE A 172 9.32 1.57 16.79
CA PHE A 172 9.38 0.18 16.36
C PHE A 172 10.07 -0.01 15.01
N VAL A 173 9.78 0.85 14.03
CA VAL A 173 10.42 0.80 12.70
C VAL A 173 11.92 1.07 12.81
N LYS A 174 12.34 2.03 13.65
CA LYS A 174 13.76 2.33 13.87
C LYS A 174 14.50 1.17 14.52
N ASN A 175 13.86 0.47 15.45
CA ASN A 175 14.46 -0.65 16.17
C ASN A 175 14.45 -1.95 15.35
N ASN A 176 13.66 -2.04 14.28
CA ASN A 176 13.50 -3.25 13.46
C ASN A 176 13.71 -2.96 11.95
N PRO A 177 14.92 -2.58 11.53
CA PRO A 177 15.19 -2.21 10.14
C PRO A 177 15.03 -3.36 9.14
N GLY A 178 15.20 -4.61 9.60
CA GLY A 178 15.01 -5.83 8.79
C GLY A 178 13.54 -6.25 8.61
N LEU A 179 12.59 -5.45 9.10
CA LEU A 179 11.18 -5.75 8.93
C LEU A 179 10.79 -5.66 7.44
N GLY A 180 10.29 -6.77 6.91
CA GLY A 180 9.95 -6.94 5.49
C GLY A 180 11.02 -7.61 4.65
N ASP A 181 12.20 -7.92 5.21
CA ASP A 181 13.25 -8.67 4.49
C ASP A 181 12.79 -10.11 4.20
N ASP A 182 12.03 -10.70 5.12
CA ASP A 182 11.27 -11.94 4.90
C ASP A 182 9.84 -11.64 4.41
N PRO A 183 9.24 -12.53 3.60
CA PRO A 183 7.87 -12.34 3.15
C PRO A 183 6.85 -12.36 4.30
N ILE A 184 6.17 -11.23 4.52
CA ILE A 184 5.19 -11.00 5.59
C ILE A 184 3.81 -10.78 4.95
N ASP A 185 2.79 -11.52 5.40
CA ASP A 185 1.40 -11.27 5.00
C ASP A 185 0.63 -10.35 5.99
N ILE A 186 -0.68 -10.15 5.77
CA ILE A 186 -1.49 -9.26 6.61
C ILE A 186 -1.65 -9.82 8.02
N GLU A 187 -1.82 -11.12 8.13
CA GLU A 187 -1.98 -11.85 9.37
C GLU A 187 -0.69 -11.77 10.20
N ASP A 188 0.46 -11.92 9.55
CA ASP A 188 1.79 -11.73 10.13
C ASP A 188 1.93 -10.29 10.70
N LEU A 189 1.53 -9.26 9.94
CA LEU A 189 1.52 -7.86 10.43
C LEU A 189 0.62 -7.64 11.65
N VAL A 190 -0.57 -8.24 11.66
CA VAL A 190 -1.50 -8.17 12.79
C VAL A 190 -0.91 -8.86 14.02
N ASN A 191 -0.29 -10.03 13.84
CA ASN A 191 0.38 -10.76 14.91
C ASN A 191 1.55 -9.97 15.50
N ILE A 192 2.37 -9.33 14.67
CA ILE A 192 3.43 -8.42 15.12
C ILE A 192 2.83 -7.28 15.95
N GLY A 193 1.72 -6.68 15.51
CA GLY A 193 1.05 -5.63 16.27
C GLY A 193 0.52 -6.10 17.62
N ARG A 194 -0.03 -7.31 17.70
CA ARG A 194 -0.54 -7.89 18.97
C ARG A 194 0.57 -8.27 19.93
N SER A 195 1.65 -8.86 19.43
CA SER A 195 2.77 -9.34 20.24
C SER A 195 3.72 -8.22 20.66
N CYS A 196 4.04 -7.29 19.76
CA CYS A 196 5.03 -6.23 19.98
C CYS A 196 4.41 -4.86 20.26
N GLY A 197 3.11 -4.68 19.98
CA GLY A 197 2.36 -3.46 20.26
C GLY A 197 2.29 -2.35 19.19
N PRO A 198 3.03 -2.31 18.05
CA PRO A 198 2.86 -1.24 17.06
C PRO A 198 1.53 -1.38 16.31
N CYS A 199 0.99 -0.28 15.79
CA CYS A 199 -0.22 -0.31 14.96
C CYS A 199 0.08 -0.89 13.56
N PRO A 200 -0.48 -2.06 13.18
CA PRO A 200 -0.14 -2.70 11.89
C PRO A 200 -0.48 -1.84 10.68
N TYR A 201 -1.58 -1.09 10.74
CA TYR A 201 -2.01 -0.20 9.65
C TYR A 201 -1.02 0.93 9.36
N TYR A 202 -0.51 1.58 10.40
CA TYR A 202 0.47 2.66 10.21
C TYR A 202 1.88 2.11 10.00
N LEU A 203 2.17 0.92 10.52
CA LEU A 203 3.41 0.21 10.28
C LEU A 203 3.60 -0.11 8.79
N SER A 204 2.62 -0.72 8.13
CA SER A 204 2.70 -1.01 6.69
C SER A 204 2.87 0.27 5.85
N ARG A 205 2.24 1.37 6.27
CA ARG A 205 2.37 2.69 5.65
C ARG A 205 3.69 3.39 5.90
N ASP A 206 4.46 3.05 6.92
CA ASP A 206 5.80 3.59 7.07
C ASP A 206 6.80 2.75 6.27
N LEU A 207 6.64 1.43 6.29
CA LEU A 207 7.48 0.48 5.55
C LEU A 207 7.42 0.69 4.03
N HIS A 208 6.26 0.98 3.45
CA HIS A 208 6.11 1.08 1.98
C HIS A 208 7.02 2.13 1.30
N LYS A 209 7.58 3.07 2.06
CA LYS A 209 8.49 4.10 1.55
C LYS A 209 9.84 3.51 1.09
N ALA A 210 10.23 2.36 1.64
CA ALA A 210 11.50 1.70 1.40
C ALA A 210 11.31 0.18 1.22
N VAL A 211 10.70 -0.21 0.10
CA VAL A 211 10.52 -1.61 -0.31
C VAL A 211 10.93 -1.83 -1.77
N ASP A 212 11.34 -3.06 -2.07
CA ASP A 212 11.57 -3.52 -3.44
C ASP A 212 10.26 -3.94 -4.12
N ILE A 213 9.32 -4.49 -3.35
CA ILE A 213 7.99 -4.91 -3.83
C ILE A 213 6.87 -4.52 -2.86
N LEU A 214 5.85 -3.85 -3.39
CA LEU A 214 4.66 -3.41 -2.68
C LEU A 214 3.46 -4.23 -3.16
N PHE A 215 2.77 -4.91 -2.26
CA PHE A 215 1.52 -5.59 -2.57
C PHE A 215 0.32 -4.75 -2.15
N ALA A 216 -0.62 -4.50 -3.06
CA ALA A 216 -1.82 -3.72 -2.77
C ALA A 216 -3.02 -4.18 -3.60
N PRO A 217 -4.25 -4.16 -3.07
CA PRO A 217 -5.42 -4.34 -3.91
C PRO A 217 -5.61 -3.19 -4.88
N TYR A 218 -6.30 -3.45 -6.00
CA TYR A 218 -6.56 -2.47 -7.05
C TYR A 218 -7.15 -1.15 -6.56
N ASN A 219 -8.06 -1.20 -5.58
CA ASN A 219 -8.75 -0.02 -5.06
C ASN A 219 -7.79 1.01 -4.45
N TYR A 220 -6.59 0.61 -3.98
CA TYR A 220 -5.61 1.56 -3.46
C TYR A 220 -4.93 2.39 -4.55
N LEU A 221 -4.94 1.90 -5.80
CA LEU A 221 -4.34 2.59 -6.94
C LEU A 221 -5.36 3.37 -7.76
N ILE A 222 -6.57 2.83 -7.89
CA ILE A 222 -7.63 3.37 -8.75
C ILE A 222 -8.44 4.44 -8.01
N ASP A 223 -8.83 4.19 -6.74
CA ASP A 223 -9.62 5.15 -5.98
C ASP A 223 -8.79 6.42 -5.67
N PRO A 224 -9.23 7.62 -6.09
CA PRO A 224 -8.47 8.85 -5.87
C PRO A 224 -8.25 9.19 -4.40
N GLY A 225 -9.18 8.81 -3.51
CA GLY A 225 -9.07 9.05 -2.06
C GLY A 225 -7.96 8.22 -1.44
N ASN A 226 -7.94 6.92 -1.74
CA ASN A 226 -6.91 6.00 -1.26
C ASN A 226 -5.53 6.34 -1.85
N ARG A 227 -5.46 6.65 -3.15
CA ARG A 227 -4.22 7.02 -3.84
C ARG A 227 -3.55 8.26 -3.21
N LYS A 228 -4.34 9.31 -2.93
CA LYS A 228 -3.83 10.51 -2.24
C LYS A 228 -3.24 10.20 -0.87
N SER A 229 -3.84 9.24 -0.15
CA SER A 229 -3.38 8.89 1.19
C SER A 229 -2.07 8.10 1.20
N LEU A 230 -1.73 7.38 0.13
CA LEU A 230 -0.53 6.55 0.05
C LEU A 230 0.70 7.29 -0.46
N ASN A 231 0.52 8.33 -1.29
CA ASN A 231 1.62 9.11 -1.87
C ASN A 231 2.71 8.24 -2.53
N ILE A 232 2.29 7.27 -3.35
CA ILE A 232 3.18 6.37 -4.08
C ILE A 232 3.98 7.18 -5.11
N GLU A 233 5.31 7.03 -5.08
CA GLU A 233 6.21 7.53 -6.12
C GLU A 233 6.12 6.61 -7.34
N TRP A 234 5.62 7.14 -8.46
CA TRP A 234 5.48 6.38 -9.70
C TRP A 234 6.73 6.41 -10.58
N ASN A 235 7.64 7.35 -10.30
CA ASN A 235 8.88 7.49 -11.05
C ASN A 235 9.74 6.24 -10.85
N ASN A 236 10.16 5.62 -11.94
CA ASN A 236 10.94 4.38 -11.92
C ASN A 236 10.22 3.24 -11.15
N SER A 237 8.93 3.03 -11.42
CA SER A 237 8.16 1.92 -10.83
C SER A 237 7.71 0.92 -11.89
N ILE A 238 7.54 -0.35 -11.50
CA ILE A 238 6.92 -1.39 -12.31
C ILE A 238 5.54 -1.65 -11.75
N LEU A 239 4.48 -1.44 -12.52
CA LEU A 239 3.11 -1.71 -12.09
C LEU A 239 2.61 -3.01 -12.71
N ILE A 240 2.14 -3.92 -11.85
CA ILE A 240 1.57 -5.21 -12.24
C ILE A 240 0.11 -5.27 -11.80
N PHE A 241 -0.77 -5.57 -12.74
CA PHE A 241 -2.17 -5.96 -12.49
C PHE A 241 -2.31 -7.46 -12.77
N ASP A 242 -2.45 -8.29 -11.73
CA ASP A 242 -2.68 -9.72 -11.87
C ASP A 242 -4.17 -10.07 -11.70
N GLU A 243 -4.73 -10.82 -12.65
CA GLU A 243 -6.18 -11.06 -12.80
C GLU A 243 -6.97 -9.78 -13.13
N ALA A 244 -6.50 -9.01 -14.13
CA ALA A 244 -7.01 -7.70 -14.51
C ALA A 244 -8.36 -7.70 -15.28
N HIS A 245 -9.04 -8.85 -15.39
CA HIS A 245 -10.28 -8.97 -16.16
C HIS A 245 -11.44 -8.13 -15.60
N ASN A 246 -11.41 -7.74 -14.31
CA ASN A 246 -12.42 -6.86 -13.69
C ASN A 246 -11.98 -5.40 -13.57
N LEU A 247 -10.88 -5.01 -14.21
CA LEU A 247 -10.31 -3.67 -14.02
C LEU A 247 -11.28 -2.57 -14.47
N GLU A 248 -11.99 -2.78 -15.58
CA GLU A 248 -13.00 -1.85 -16.10
C GLU A 248 -14.12 -1.59 -15.09
N GLY A 249 -14.75 -2.66 -14.60
CA GLY A 249 -15.85 -2.54 -13.63
C GLY A 249 -15.40 -1.81 -12.35
N LEU A 250 -14.20 -2.08 -11.87
CA LEU A 250 -13.66 -1.39 -10.70
C LEU A 250 -13.38 0.10 -10.94
N CYS A 251 -12.93 0.46 -12.15
CA CYS A 251 -12.78 1.86 -12.54
C CYS A 251 -14.15 2.57 -12.63
N ALA A 252 -15.16 1.88 -13.18
CA ALA A 252 -16.53 2.42 -13.25
C ALA A 252 -17.11 2.62 -11.84
N ASP A 253 -16.95 1.66 -10.95
CA ASP A 253 -17.39 1.74 -9.55
C ASP A 253 -16.68 2.86 -8.77
N ALA A 254 -15.38 3.06 -9.01
CA ALA A 254 -14.62 4.14 -8.36
C ALA A 254 -15.00 5.54 -8.86
N ALA A 255 -15.59 5.64 -10.05
CA ALA A 255 -16.05 6.88 -10.66
C ALA A 255 -17.56 7.12 -10.50
N SER A 256 -18.29 6.14 -9.99
CA SER A 256 -19.74 6.22 -9.79
C SER A 256 -20.08 6.42 -8.31
N PHE A 257 -21.28 6.93 -8.06
CA PHE A 257 -21.87 6.98 -6.72
C PHE A 257 -23.38 6.80 -6.84
N ASP A 258 -23.96 6.08 -5.87
CA ASP A 258 -25.39 5.90 -5.78
C ASP A 258 -25.98 6.84 -4.73
N LEU A 259 -27.16 7.39 -5.02
CA LEU A 259 -27.90 8.26 -4.11
C LEU A 259 -29.27 7.66 -3.76
N PRO A 260 -29.31 6.60 -2.91
CA PRO A 260 -30.57 5.98 -2.52
C PRO A 260 -31.42 6.93 -1.67
N SER A 261 -32.75 6.75 -1.73
CA SER A 261 -33.71 7.58 -0.97
C SER A 261 -33.48 7.55 0.55
N SER A 262 -32.97 6.43 1.08
CA SER A 262 -32.58 6.31 2.48
C SER A 262 -31.45 7.28 2.85
N LEU A 263 -30.48 7.48 1.96
CA LEU A 263 -29.38 8.43 2.16
C LEU A 263 -29.90 9.86 2.11
N LEU A 264 -30.80 10.19 1.18
CA LEU A 264 -31.46 11.50 1.13
C LEU A 264 -32.23 11.80 2.42
N THR A 265 -32.95 10.81 2.94
CA THR A 265 -33.70 10.94 4.20
C THR A 265 -32.77 11.17 5.38
N ALA A 266 -31.65 10.43 5.43
CA ALA A 266 -30.60 10.64 6.43
C ALA A 266 -30.00 12.05 6.34
N CYS A 267 -29.68 12.54 5.14
CA CYS A 267 -29.18 13.89 4.92
C CYS A 267 -30.17 14.97 5.38
N ILE A 268 -31.47 14.79 5.11
CA ILE A 268 -32.50 15.73 5.58
C ILE A 268 -32.57 15.73 7.12
N SER A 269 -32.50 14.55 7.75
CA SER A 269 -32.51 14.42 9.21
C SER A 269 -31.28 15.07 9.86
N GLU A 270 -30.10 14.85 9.28
CA GLU A 270 -28.84 15.43 9.75
C GLU A 270 -28.84 16.96 9.57
N ALA A 271 -29.36 17.47 8.45
CA ALA A 271 -29.51 18.90 8.20
C ALA A 271 -30.45 19.57 9.22
N LYS A 272 -31.60 18.96 9.52
CA LYS A 272 -32.52 19.43 10.57
C LYS A 272 -31.83 19.49 11.93
N THR A 273 -31.13 18.41 12.30
CA THR A 273 -30.36 18.35 13.55
C THR A 273 -29.32 19.47 13.63
N CYS A 274 -28.64 19.79 12.52
CA CYS A 274 -27.68 20.89 12.46
C CYS A 274 -28.35 22.26 12.65
N VAL A 275 -29.55 22.46 12.10
CA VAL A 275 -30.34 23.69 12.29
C VAL A 275 -30.75 23.83 13.75
N ASP A 276 -31.27 22.77 14.37
CA ASP A 276 -31.71 22.78 15.77
C ASP A 276 -30.55 23.09 16.73
N LEU A 277 -29.39 22.47 16.51
CA LEU A 277 -28.17 22.77 17.27
C LEU A 277 -27.69 24.22 17.08
N SER A 278 -27.92 24.80 15.91
CA SER A 278 -27.57 26.19 15.62
C SER A 278 -28.51 27.17 16.33
N ILE A 279 -29.81 26.87 16.38
CA ILE A 279 -30.80 27.65 17.13
C ILE A 279 -30.51 27.58 18.62
N ALA A 280 -30.31 26.37 19.18
CA ALA A 280 -30.01 26.19 20.60
C ALA A 280 -28.70 26.89 21.05
N ARG A 281 -27.73 27.06 20.15
CA ARG A 281 -26.51 27.85 20.41
C ARG A 281 -26.76 29.35 20.41
N ARG A 282 -27.65 29.84 19.53
CA ARG A 282 -28.06 31.26 19.50
C ARG A 282 -28.83 31.66 20.75
N GLU A 283 -29.66 30.77 21.29
CA GLU A 283 -30.39 31.05 22.55
C GLU A 283 -29.46 31.11 23.77
N LYS A 284 -28.33 30.39 23.73
CA LYS A 284 -27.33 30.38 24.82
C LYS A 284 -26.25 31.46 24.71
N SER A 285 -26.04 32.05 23.53
CA SER A 285 -25.08 33.14 23.34
C SER A 285 -25.85 34.44 23.14
N SER A 286 -25.71 35.39 24.06
CA SER A 286 -26.35 36.71 24.00
C SER A 286 -25.77 37.62 22.91
N ASP A 287 -25.38 37.07 21.76
CA ASP A 287 -24.82 37.78 20.63
C ASP A 287 -25.85 37.79 19.49
N LYS A 288 -26.57 38.91 19.38
CA LYS A 288 -27.64 39.13 18.40
C LYS A 288 -27.12 39.60 17.04
N SER A 289 -25.80 39.56 16.81
CA SER A 289 -25.21 40.00 15.54
C SER A 289 -25.42 38.96 14.42
N SER A 290 -26.24 39.31 13.43
CA SER A 290 -26.39 38.54 12.19
C SER A 290 -25.17 38.75 11.30
N ASN A 291 -24.08 38.05 11.59
CA ASN A 291 -22.95 37.96 10.66
C ASN A 291 -23.03 36.64 9.87
N PRO A 292 -23.28 36.65 8.56
CA PRO A 292 -23.32 35.44 7.74
C PRO A 292 -22.00 34.64 7.79
N ASP A 293 -20.88 35.27 8.17
CA ASP A 293 -19.60 34.58 8.39
C ASP A 293 -19.58 33.68 9.64
N ASN A 294 -20.49 33.85 10.61
CA ASN A 294 -20.63 32.90 11.73
C ASN A 294 -21.16 31.53 11.26
N PHE A 295 -21.77 31.45 10.06
CA PHE A 295 -22.09 30.18 9.42
C PHE A 295 -20.87 29.50 8.77
N ALA A 296 -19.73 30.20 8.63
CA ALA A 296 -18.51 29.60 8.10
C ALA A 296 -17.94 28.51 9.04
N ILE A 297 -18.30 28.52 10.34
CA ILE A 297 -17.90 27.46 11.28
C ILE A 297 -18.60 26.13 10.97
N LEU A 298 -19.76 26.15 10.30
CA LEU A 298 -20.39 24.94 9.76
C LEU A 298 -19.68 24.41 8.52
N ARG A 299 -18.89 25.21 7.77
CA ARG A 299 -18.00 24.67 6.72
C ARG A 299 -17.00 23.67 7.29
N GLY A 300 -16.53 23.89 8.53
CA GLY A 300 -15.59 22.98 9.20
C GLY A 300 -16.19 21.62 9.60
N LYS A 301 -17.51 21.53 9.79
CA LYS A 301 -18.20 20.28 10.15
C LYS A 301 -18.89 19.60 8.96
N VAL A 302 -19.43 20.35 8.01
CA VAL A 302 -20.03 19.77 6.79
C VAL A 302 -18.94 19.24 5.84
N SER A 303 -17.75 19.84 5.84
CA SER A 303 -16.59 19.27 5.14
C SER A 303 -16.14 17.91 5.72
N PHE A 304 -16.65 17.49 6.88
CA PHE A 304 -16.39 16.18 7.50
C PHE A 304 -17.33 15.07 6.99
N CYS A 305 -18.44 15.41 6.32
CA CYS A 305 -19.38 14.44 5.74
C CYS A 305 -19.20 14.27 4.22
N LEU A 306 -18.68 15.28 3.51
CA LEU A 306 -18.55 15.30 2.05
C LEU A 306 -17.12 15.12 1.50
N GLN A 307 -16.19 14.58 2.28
CA GLN A 307 -14.94 13.97 1.79
C GLN A 307 -14.90 12.48 2.14
#